data_AF-A0A919BY91-F1
#
_entry.id   AF-A0A919BY91-F1
#
_cell.length_a   1.000
_cell.length_b   1.000
_cell.length_c   1.000
_cell.angle_alpha   90.00
_cell.angle_beta   90.00
_cell.angle_gamma   90.00
#
_symmetry.space_group_name_H-M   'P 1'
#
loop_
_entity.id
_entity.type
_entity.pdbx_description
1 polymer ?
#
loop_
_entity_poly.entity_id
_entity_poly.type
_entity_poly.pdbx_seq_one_letter_code
_entity_poly.pdbx_strand_id
1 'polypeptide(L)'
;MSTRKQTQLRLTPDLLAAGKDAAAARGLDFNRYVERLIAEDTSGARAAGMAAAQALIDDHGGFLDDLEGVLDARHAPAGPGRGAAA
;
A
#
# COMPACT_ATOMS: atom_id res chain seq x y z
N MET A 1 -14.82 13.70 -9.24
CA MET A 1 -15.25 13.02 -8.01
C MET A 1 -14.02 12.70 -7.17
N SER A 2 -14.04 12.94 -5.86
CA SER A 2 -12.90 12.66 -4.98
C SER A 2 -12.79 11.15 -4.73
N THR A 3 -11.68 10.53 -5.11
CA THR A 3 -11.40 9.08 -4.98
C THR A 3 -11.02 8.66 -3.55
N ARG A 4 -11.38 9.45 -2.54
CA ARG A 4 -11.00 9.16 -1.14
C ARG A 4 -11.72 7.87 -0.70
N LYS A 5 -10.94 6.87 -0.30
CA LYS A 5 -11.46 5.62 0.24
C LYS A 5 -12.19 5.90 1.56
N GLN A 6 -13.41 5.40 1.68
CA GLN A 6 -14.21 5.50 2.90
C GLN A 6 -14.25 4.12 3.55
N THR A 7 -13.92 4.06 4.84
CA THR A 7 -13.96 2.82 5.64
C THR A 7 -15.04 2.95 6.70
N GLN A 8 -15.96 1.98 6.78
CA GLN A 8 -16.99 1.97 7.80
C GLN A 8 -16.52 1.21 9.04
N LEU A 9 -16.41 1.91 10.17
CA LEU A 9 -16.01 1.34 11.45
C LEU A 9 -17.24 1.11 12.33
N ARG A 10 -17.38 -0.11 12.86
CA ARG A 10 -18.38 -0.42 13.88
C ARG A 10 -17.71 -0.38 15.24
N LEU A 11 -18.12 0.58 16.07
CA LEU A 11 -17.62 0.76 17.42
C LEU A 11 -18.75 0.53 18.41
N THR A 12 -18.43 0.00 19.58
CA THR A 12 -19.37 0.00 20.71
C THR A 12 -19.63 1.44 21.16
N PRO A 13 -20.81 1.73 21.75
CA PRO A 13 -21.15 3.09 22.15
C PRO A 13 -20.12 3.73 23.08
N ASP A 14 -19.60 2.96 24.05
CA ASP A 14 -18.62 3.44 25.02
C ASP A 14 -17.29 3.81 24.35
N LEU A 15 -16.84 2.99 23.40
CA LEU A 15 -15.61 3.24 22.65
C LEU A 15 -15.75 4.46 21.73
N LEU A 16 -16.93 4.65 21.13
CA LEU A 16 -17.23 5.84 20.34
C LEU A 16 -17.21 7.11 21.20
N ALA A 17 -17.78 7.07 22.40
CA ALA A 17 -17.78 8.20 23.33
C ALA A 17 -16.36 8.55 23.77
N ALA A 18 -15.61 7.57 24.29
CA ALA A 18 -14.23 7.75 24.70
C ALA A 18 -13.33 8.26 23.55
N GLY A 19 -13.56 7.76 22.34
CA GLY A 19 -12.84 8.20 21.15
C GLY A 19 -13.13 9.66 20.76
N LYS A 20 -14.38 10.12 20.91
CA LYS A 20 -14.75 11.53 20.68
C LYS A 20 -14.15 12.45 21.73
N ASP A 21 -14.17 12.05 23.00
CA ASP A 21 -13.56 12.82 24.09
C ASP A 21 -12.05 12.95 23.89
N ALA A 22 -11.38 11.86 23.50
CA ALA A 22 -9.95 11.85 23.21
C ALA A 22 -9.58 12.72 21.99
N ALA A 23 -10.46 12.79 20.98
CA ALA A 23 -10.30 13.67 19.83
C ALA A 23 -10.48 15.15 20.24
N ALA A 24 -11.53 15.45 21.02
CA ALA A 24 -11.81 16.78 21.54
C ALA A 24 -10.68 17.32 22.43
N ALA A 25 -10.13 16.49 23.32
CA ALA A 25 -8.98 16.83 24.15
C ALA A 25 -7.72 17.20 23.34
N ARG A 26 -7.65 16.76 22.08
CA ARG A 26 -6.56 17.06 21.14
C ARG A 26 -6.94 18.15 20.12
N GLY A 27 -8.14 18.73 20.23
CA GLY A 27 -8.65 19.72 19.27
C GLY A 27 -8.87 19.16 17.86
N LEU A 28 -9.07 17.85 17.73
CA LEU A 28 -9.26 17.15 16.46
C LEU A 28 -10.71 16.74 16.28
N ASP A 29 -11.19 16.72 15.03
CA ASP A 29 -12.41 15.96 14.74
C ASP A 29 -12.13 14.46 14.86
N PHE A 30 -13.19 13.71 15.14
CA PHE A 30 -13.07 12.27 15.39
C PHE A 30 -12.49 11.49 14.20
N ASN A 31 -12.81 11.87 12.96
CA ASN A 31 -12.28 11.17 11.79
C ASN A 31 -10.78 11.43 11.63
N ARG A 32 -10.32 12.68 11.80
CA ARG A 32 -8.89 13.01 11.81
C ARG A 32 -8.13 12.35 12.94
N TYR A 33 -8.75 12.22 14.11
CA TYR A 33 -8.17 11.49 15.23
C TYR A 33 -7.99 10.00 14.90
N VAL A 34 -9.00 9.36 14.31
CA VAL A 34 -8.90 7.95 13.87
C VAL A 34 -7.88 7.78 12.75
N GLU A 35 -7.86 8.66 11.75
CA GLU A 35 -6.84 8.65 10.69
C GLU A 35 -5.43 8.70 11.27
N ARG A 36 -5.21 9.58 12.26
CA ARG A 36 -3.92 9.73 12.92
C ARG A 36 -3.53 8.48 13.71
N LEU A 37 -4.46 7.89 14.48
CA LEU A 37 -4.20 6.66 15.21
C LEU A 37 -3.79 5.51 14.27
N ILE A 38 -4.51 5.33 13.16
CA ILE A 38 -4.19 4.29 12.17
C ILE A 38 -2.80 4.55 11.56
N ALA A 39 -2.48 5.80 11.24
CA ALA A 39 -1.18 6.15 10.68
C ALA A 39 -0.04 5.89 11.68
N GLU A 40 -0.22 6.27 12.95
CA GLU A 40 0.75 6.04 14.01
C GLU A 40 0.98 4.53 14.22
N ASP A 41 -0.10 3.74 14.32
CA ASP A 41 -0.05 2.28 14.52
C ASP A 41 0.64 1.54 13.36
N THR A 42 0.36 1.97 12.12
CA THR A 42 0.90 1.29 10.93
C THR A 42 2.27 1.79 10.48
N SER A 43 2.71 2.96 10.94
CA SER A 43 3.96 3.58 10.49
C SER A 43 5.20 2.72 10.76
N GLY A 44 5.29 2.10 11.94
CA GLY A 44 6.41 1.24 12.32
C GLY A 44 6.46 -0.06 11.50
N ALA A 45 5.32 -0.73 11.37
CA ALA A 45 5.19 -1.94 10.56
C ALA A 45 5.51 -1.66 9.09
N ARG A 46 5.05 -0.52 8.55
CA ARG A 46 5.37 -0.07 7.19
C ARG A 46 6.87 0.16 7.03
N ALA A 47 7.51 0.87 7.97
CA ALA A 47 8.95 1.13 7.91
C ALA A 47 9.76 -0.17 7.95
N ALA A 48 9.41 -1.09 8.85
CA ALA A 48 10.04 -2.41 8.94
C ALA A 48 9.86 -3.23 7.65
N GLY A 49 8.65 -3.22 7.07
CA GLY A 49 8.37 -3.88 5.80
C GLY A 49 9.19 -3.31 4.64
N MET A 50 9.30 -1.99 4.53
CA MET A 50 10.13 -1.33 3.51
C MET A 50 11.62 -1.66 3.70
N ALA A 51 12.11 -1.68 4.93
CA ALA A 51 13.49 -2.07 5.22
C ALA A 51 13.77 -3.53 4.84
N ALA A 52 12.86 -4.44 5.14
CA ALA A 52 12.98 -5.85 4.76
C ALA A 52 12.92 -6.04 3.23
N ALA A 53 12.04 -5.31 2.54
CA ALA A 53 11.97 -5.33 1.08
C ALA A 53 13.26 -4.78 0.45
N GLN A 54 13.84 -3.70 1.01
CA GLN A 54 15.11 -3.16 0.54
C GLN A 54 16.24 -4.17 0.74
N ALA A 55 16.33 -4.81 1.91
CA ALA A 55 17.34 -5.84 2.17
C ALA A 55 17.22 -7.02 1.18
N LEU A 56 15.99 -7.45 0.85
CA LEU A 56 15.76 -8.48 -0.15
C LEU A 56 16.31 -8.06 -1.53
N ILE A 57 16.08 -6.82 -1.94
CA ILE A 57 16.59 -6.28 -3.21
C ILE A 57 18.12 -6.16 -3.18
N ASP A 58 18.69 -5.70 -2.08
CA ASP A 58 20.15 -5.55 -1.96
C ASP A 58 20.85 -6.92 -2.04
N ASP A 59 20.27 -7.94 -1.40
CA ASP A 59 20.82 -9.30 -1.36
C ASP A 59 20.53 -10.11 -2.64
N HIS A 60 19.39 -9.87 -3.30
CA HIS A 60 18.90 -10.72 -4.41
C HIS A 60 18.57 -9.95 -5.70
N GLY A 61 18.89 -8.67 -5.79
CA GLY A 61 18.50 -7.80 -6.92
C GLY A 61 18.92 -8.35 -8.26
N GLY A 62 20.19 -8.77 -8.40
CA GLY A 62 20.67 -9.36 -9.66
C GLY A 62 19.92 -10.65 -10.05
N PHE A 63 19.54 -11.48 -9.09
CA PHE A 63 18.72 -12.67 -9.36
C PHE A 63 17.31 -12.29 -9.79
N LEU A 64 16.72 -11.27 -9.16
CA LEU A 64 15.39 -10.78 -9.52
C LEU A 64 15.37 -10.14 -10.92
N ASP A 65 16.40 -9.38 -11.27
CA ASP A 65 16.57 -8.77 -12.59
C ASP A 65 16.69 -9.83 -13.69
N ASP A 66 17.51 -10.87 -13.46
CA ASP A 66 17.65 -11.99 -14.39
C ASP A 66 16.33 -12.75 -14.56
N LEU A 67 15.59 -12.95 -13.46
CA LEU A 67 14.28 -13.60 -13.48
C LEU A 67 13.25 -12.77 -14.26
N GLU A 68 13.22 -11.46 -14.03
CA GLU A 68 12.35 -10.52 -14.77
C GLU A 68 12.64 -10.58 -16.27
N GLY A 69 13.93 -10.54 -16.66
CA GLY A 69 14.34 -10.66 -18.06
C GLY A 69 13.88 -11.96 -18.73
N VAL A 70 13.95 -13.11 -18.02
CA VAL A 70 13.44 -14.39 -18.53
C VAL A 70 11.92 -14.38 -18.68
N LEU A 71 11.20 -13.77 -17.74
CA LEU A 71 9.73 -13.70 -17.77
C LEU A 71 9.24 -12.80 -18.90
N ASP A 72 9.87 -11.64 -19.08
CA ASP A 72 9.57 -10.71 -20.16
C ASP A 72 9.85 -11.33 -21.53
N ALA A 73 10.98 -12.04 -21.69
CA ALA A 73 11.31 -12.75 -22.93
C ALA A 73 10.27 -13.82 -23.27
N ARG A 74 9.63 -14.45 -22.27
CA ARG A 74 8.55 -15.45 -22.47
C ARG A 74 7.20 -14.81 -22.82
N HIS A 75 6.96 -13.58 -22.38
CA HIS A 75 5.70 -12.86 -22.62
C HIS A 75 5.80 -11.82 -23.76
N ALA A 76 6.97 -11.65 -24.36
CA ALA A 76 7.15 -10.81 -25.53
C ALA A 76 6.19 -11.26 -26.64
N PRO A 77 5.27 -10.39 -27.09
CA PRO A 77 4.36 -10.76 -28.18
C PRO A 77 5.19 -11.04 -29.42
N ALA A 78 4.90 -12.16 -30.10
CA ALA A 78 5.48 -12.44 -31.41
C ALA A 78 5.23 -11.22 -32.31
N GLY A 79 6.32 -10.61 -32.82
CA GLY A 79 6.28 -9.35 -33.55
C GLY A 79 5.31 -9.35 -34.73
N PRO A 80 4.90 -8.16 -35.22
CA PRO A 80 3.87 -8.04 -36.24
C PRO A 80 4.27 -8.82 -37.49
N GLY A 81 3.36 -9.71 -37.90
CA GLY A 81 3.55 -10.67 -38.98
C GLY A 81 4.12 -10.03 -40.23
N ARG A 82 5.30 -10.51 -40.63
CA ARG A 82 5.80 -10.40 -41.99
C ARG A 82 4.88 -11.23 -42.89
N GLY A 83 3.91 -10.57 -43.51
CA GLY A 83 2.91 -11.19 -44.37
C GLY A 83 2.13 -10.17 -45.20
N ALA A 84 2.81 -9.17 -45.75
CA ALA A 84 2.34 -8.49 -46.95
C ALA A 84 2.92 -9.23 -48.16
N ALA A 85 2.10 -9.97 -48.91
CA ALA A 85 2.33 -10.30 -50.32
C ALA A 85 1.09 -11.00 -50.94
N ALA A 86 0.66 -10.40 -52.05
CA ALA A 86 -0.10 -10.94 -53.19
C ALA A 86 -1.56 -11.38 -52.99
#